data_AF-A0AAU4CWH0-F1
#
_entry.id   AF-A0AAU4CWH0-F1
#
_cell.length_a   1.000
_cell.length_b   1.000
_cell.length_c   1.000
_cell.angle_alpha   90.00
_cell.angle_beta   90.00
_cell.angle_gamma   90.00
#
_symmetry.space_group_name_H-M   'P 1'
#
loop_
_entity.id
_entity.type
_entity.pdbx_description
1 polymer ?
#
loop_
_entity_poly.entity_id
_entity_poly.type
_entity_poly.pdbx_seq_one_letter_code
_entity_poly.pdbx_strand_id
1 'polypeptide(L)'
;MPSAGNVTTENGVQRVRQASARRRRDRFLIGVAVLTIVGEPAKERPMLIIADDPQWLDEPSAQRLAFVARRLRNEPVVTLLTGLASEGAGPWHTHDAYGDGFASTVPVD
;
A
#
# COMPACT_ATOMS: atom_id res chain seq x y z
N MET A 1 46.26 -20.87 -17.24
CA MET A 1 44.82 -21.02 -17.58
C MET A 1 44.01 -20.36 -16.46
N PRO A 2 43.36 -19.18 -16.68
CA PRO A 2 42.56 -18.52 -15.66
C PRO A 2 41.16 -19.17 -15.56
N SER A 3 40.70 -19.38 -14.34
CA SER A 3 39.45 -20.09 -14.00
C SER A 3 38.21 -19.21 -14.24
N ALA A 4 37.19 -19.75 -14.93
CA ALA A 4 35.97 -19.08 -15.42
C ALA A 4 34.85 -18.92 -14.36
N GLY A 5 35.19 -18.84 -13.06
CA GLY A 5 34.21 -19.00 -11.96
C GLY A 5 33.56 -17.73 -11.40
N ASN A 6 33.99 -16.53 -11.76
CA ASN A 6 33.61 -15.28 -11.07
C ASN A 6 32.63 -14.37 -11.86
N VAL A 7 32.66 -14.42 -13.20
CA VAL A 7 31.89 -13.49 -14.06
C VAL A 7 30.37 -13.69 -13.96
N THR A 8 29.89 -14.90 -13.73
CA THR A 8 28.43 -15.19 -13.68
C THR A 8 27.78 -14.71 -12.37
N THR A 9 28.52 -14.77 -11.26
CA THR A 9 28.02 -14.38 -9.93
C THR A 9 27.97 -12.85 -9.77
N GLU A 10 29.00 -12.13 -10.22
CA GLU A 10 29.06 -10.66 -10.13
C GLU A 10 27.97 -9.98 -10.97
N ASN A 11 27.71 -10.48 -12.19
CA ASN A 11 26.63 -9.99 -13.03
C ASN A 11 25.24 -10.19 -12.41
N GLY A 12 25.04 -11.27 -11.65
CA GLY A 12 23.80 -11.52 -10.91
C GLY A 12 23.52 -10.46 -9.84
N VAL A 13 24.51 -10.17 -8.99
CA VAL A 13 24.40 -9.19 -7.89
C VAL A 13 24.16 -7.77 -8.42
N GLN A 14 24.83 -7.40 -9.53
CA GLN A 14 24.67 -6.10 -10.17
C GLN A 14 23.23 -5.88 -10.68
N ARG A 15 22.61 -6.92 -11.28
CA ARG A 15 21.23 -6.85 -11.79
C ARG A 15 20.20 -6.67 -10.68
N VAL A 16 20.36 -7.37 -9.55
CA VAL A 16 19.45 -7.24 -8.39
C VAL A 16 19.55 -5.82 -7.78
N ARG A 17 20.76 -5.26 -7.71
CA ARG A 17 20.98 -3.86 -7.27
C ARG A 17 20.28 -2.85 -8.18
N GLN A 18 20.46 -2.98 -9.50
CA GLN A 18 19.81 -2.10 -10.47
C GLN A 18 18.28 -2.22 -10.42
N ALA A 19 17.75 -3.44 -10.35
CA ALA A 19 16.31 -3.68 -10.26
C ALA A 19 15.70 -3.08 -8.98
N SER A 20 16.37 -3.25 -7.83
CA SER A 20 15.90 -2.65 -6.57
C SER A 20 16.02 -1.12 -6.57
N ALA A 21 17.06 -0.54 -7.17
CA ALA A 21 17.19 0.89 -7.35
C ALA A 21 16.10 1.48 -8.25
N ARG A 22 15.73 0.77 -9.33
CA ARG A 22 14.60 1.14 -10.18
C ARG A 22 13.29 1.10 -9.39
N ARG A 23 13.00 -0.02 -8.71
CA ARG A 23 11.80 -0.15 -7.87
C ARG A 23 11.70 0.99 -6.86
N ARG A 24 12.79 1.34 -6.15
CA ARG A 24 12.81 2.48 -5.21
C ARG A 24 12.48 3.81 -5.89
N ARG A 25 13.08 4.09 -7.06
CA ARG A 25 12.76 5.28 -7.87
C ARG A 25 11.28 5.33 -8.25
N ASP A 26 10.74 4.22 -8.74
CA ASP A 26 9.33 4.15 -9.14
C ASP A 26 8.40 4.44 -7.94
N ARG A 27 8.69 3.88 -6.75
CA ARG A 27 7.88 4.16 -5.55
C ARG A 27 7.91 5.64 -5.16
N PHE A 28 9.08 6.28 -5.27
CA PHE A 28 9.24 7.70 -4.98
C PHE A 28 8.45 8.56 -5.99
N LEU A 29 8.57 8.28 -7.28
CA LEU A 29 7.86 9.02 -8.33
C LEU A 29 6.34 8.88 -8.20
N ILE A 30 5.84 7.70 -7.82
CA ILE A 30 4.42 7.49 -7.51
C ILE A 30 3.98 8.40 -6.35
N GLY A 31 4.76 8.47 -5.26
CA GLY A 31 4.46 9.34 -4.12
C GLY A 31 4.39 10.83 -4.49
N VAL A 32 5.30 11.28 -5.36
CA VAL A 32 5.30 12.66 -5.89
C VAL A 32 4.07 12.89 -6.77
N ALA A 33 3.74 11.96 -7.66
CA ALA A 33 2.57 12.08 -8.53
C ALA A 33 1.26 12.21 -7.73
N VAL A 34 1.06 11.38 -6.70
CA VAL A 34 -0.10 11.48 -5.81
C VAL A 34 -0.13 12.83 -5.08
N LEU A 35 1.02 13.29 -4.57
CA LEU A 35 1.12 14.59 -3.91
C LEU A 35 0.71 15.73 -4.84
N THR A 36 1.13 15.71 -6.11
CA THR A 36 0.77 16.74 -7.09
C THR A 36 -0.73 16.72 -7.41
N ILE A 37 -1.30 15.53 -7.63
CA ILE A 37 -2.72 15.37 -7.96
C ILE A 37 -3.63 15.86 -6.82
N VAL A 38 -3.20 15.70 -5.58
CA VAL A 38 -3.99 16.12 -4.41
C VAL A 38 -3.67 17.55 -3.99
N GLY A 39 -2.39 17.94 -3.97
CA GLY A 39 -1.94 19.21 -3.43
C GLY A 39 -2.30 20.42 -4.28
N GLU A 40 -2.17 20.32 -5.62
CA GLU A 40 -2.51 21.47 -6.48
C GLU A 40 -3.99 21.87 -6.40
N PRO A 41 -4.96 20.95 -6.52
CA PRO A 41 -6.38 21.31 -6.36
C PRO A 41 -6.72 21.79 -4.95
N ALA A 42 -6.04 21.27 -3.93
CA ALA A 42 -6.28 21.66 -2.54
C ALA A 42 -6.02 23.16 -2.30
N LYS A 43 -5.03 23.75 -2.98
CA LYS A 43 -4.73 25.19 -2.86
C LYS A 43 -5.91 26.07 -3.29
N GLU A 44 -6.70 25.62 -4.26
CA GLU A 44 -7.88 26.32 -4.75
C GLU A 44 -9.11 26.04 -3.89
N ARG A 45 -9.27 24.79 -3.45
CA ARG A 45 -10.42 24.37 -2.63
C ARG A 45 -10.00 23.27 -1.63
N PRO A 46 -10.30 23.43 -0.33
CA PRO A 46 -10.00 22.41 0.67
C PRO A 46 -10.55 21.03 0.29
N MET A 47 -9.75 19.98 0.48
CA MET A 47 -10.07 18.60 0.10
C MET A 47 -10.21 17.68 1.33
N LEU A 48 -11.16 16.76 1.26
CA LEU A 48 -11.30 15.63 2.19
C LEU A 48 -11.00 14.33 1.43
N ILE A 49 -9.98 13.60 1.87
CA ILE A 49 -9.69 12.25 1.41
C ILE A 49 -10.26 11.28 2.43
N ILE A 50 -11.08 10.34 1.97
CA ILE A 50 -11.64 9.27 2.80
C ILE A 50 -11.08 7.94 2.29
N ALA A 51 -10.52 7.13 3.18
CA ALA A 51 -10.18 5.75 2.87
C ALA A 51 -10.84 4.82 3.89
N ASP A 52 -11.65 3.90 3.37
CA ASP A 52 -12.35 2.88 4.16
C ASP A 52 -11.56 1.57 4.13
N ASP A 53 -11.72 0.78 5.18
CA ASP A 53 -11.03 -0.50 5.41
C ASP A 53 -9.51 -0.47 5.12
N PRO A 54 -8.74 0.50 5.68
CA PRO A 54 -7.30 0.62 5.45
C PRO A 54 -6.53 -0.64 5.88
N GLN A 55 -7.11 -1.51 6.71
CA GLN A 55 -6.54 -2.81 7.05
C GLN A 55 -6.38 -3.76 5.86
N TRP A 56 -7.07 -3.50 4.73
CA TRP A 56 -6.93 -4.29 3.50
C TRP A 56 -5.90 -3.70 2.52
N LEU A 57 -5.34 -2.52 2.81
CA LEU A 57 -4.26 -1.98 2.00
C LEU A 57 -3.04 -2.88 2.10
N ASP A 58 -2.44 -3.20 0.96
CA ASP A 58 -1.13 -3.82 0.95
C ASP A 58 -0.11 -2.85 1.55
N GLU A 59 0.87 -3.40 2.28
CA GLU A 59 1.93 -2.64 2.96
C GLU A 59 2.56 -1.53 2.08
N PRO A 60 2.86 -1.77 0.79
CA PRO A 60 3.37 -0.72 -0.08
C PRO A 60 2.38 0.46 -0.26
N SER A 61 1.08 0.23 -0.39
CA SER A 61 0.08 1.31 -0.54
C SER A 61 -0.10 2.09 0.76
N ALA A 62 -0.15 1.40 1.90
CA ALA A 62 -0.22 2.03 3.21
C ALA A 62 0.97 2.99 3.45
N GLN A 63 2.20 2.55 3.15
CA GLN A 63 3.41 3.40 3.26
C GLN A 63 3.33 4.67 2.39
N ARG A 64 2.72 4.57 1.20
CA ARG A 64 2.60 5.72 0.28
C ARG A 64 1.54 6.70 0.74
N LEU A 65 0.39 6.20 1.22
CA LEU A 65 -0.63 7.06 1.82
C LEU A 65 -0.08 7.80 3.04
N ALA A 66 0.69 7.11 3.89
CA ALA A 66 1.39 7.72 5.02
C ALA A 66 2.40 8.79 4.59
N PHE A 67 3.18 8.53 3.53
CA PHE A 67 4.11 9.53 2.96
C PHE A 67 3.37 10.79 2.48
N VAL A 68 2.29 10.60 1.71
CA VAL A 68 1.49 11.69 1.16
C VAL A 68 0.81 12.49 2.27
N ALA A 69 0.15 11.82 3.22
CA ALA A 69 -0.52 12.46 4.35
C ALA A 69 0.45 13.30 5.19
N ARG A 70 1.68 12.82 5.42
CA ARG A 70 2.73 13.59 6.13
C ARG A 70 3.15 14.84 5.37
N ARG A 71 3.10 14.84 4.05
CA ARG A 71 3.58 15.94 3.20
C ARG A 71 2.49 16.96 2.89
N LEU A 72 1.22 16.55 2.95
CA LEU A 72 0.05 17.41 2.85
C LEU A 72 -0.31 18.11 4.17
N ARG A 73 0.43 17.90 5.27
CA ARG A 73 0.11 18.49 6.59
C ARG A 73 0.00 20.03 6.60
N ASN A 74 0.61 20.70 5.62
CA ASN A 74 0.57 22.15 5.49
C ASN A 74 -0.37 22.62 4.37
N GLU A 75 -1.00 21.69 3.66
CA GLU A 75 -2.01 21.97 2.63
C GLU A 75 -3.40 21.86 3.26
N PRO A 76 -4.45 22.51 2.70
CA PRO A 76 -5.82 22.43 3.20
C PRO A 76 -6.47 21.08 2.84
N VAL A 77 -5.84 19.98 3.27
CA VAL A 77 -6.27 18.61 3.03
C VAL A 77 -6.48 17.90 4.36
N VAL A 78 -7.62 17.25 4.51
CA VAL A 78 -7.92 16.35 5.62
C VAL A 78 -7.95 14.92 5.10
N THR A 79 -7.32 13.98 5.81
CA THR A 79 -7.43 12.54 5.53
C THR A 79 -8.19 11.87 6.67
N LEU A 80 -9.29 11.20 6.33
CA LEU A 80 -10.08 10.37 7.22
C LEU A 80 -9.86 8.90 6.86
N LEU A 81 -9.49 8.09 7.85
CA LEU A 81 -9.35 6.64 7.72
C LEU A 81 -10.39 5.97 8.61
N THR A 82 -11.19 5.07 8.05
CA THR A 82 -12.19 4.29 8.79
C THR A 82 -11.81 2.82 8.69
N GLY A 83 -11.46 2.19 9.80
CA GLY A 83 -10.95 0.82 9.76
C GLY A 83 -11.05 0.09 11.07
N LEU A 84 -10.91 -1.23 10.98
CA LEU A 84 -10.82 -2.10 12.15
C LEU A 84 -9.45 -1.90 12.80
N ALA A 85 -9.43 -1.26 13.95
CA ALA A 85 -8.24 -1.24 14.81
C ALA A 85 -8.05 -2.66 15.35
N SER A 86 -7.10 -3.40 14.79
CA SER A 86 -6.79 -4.75 15.26
C SER A 86 -6.06 -4.69 16.60
N GLU A 87 -6.82 -4.72 17.69
CA GLU A 87 -6.53 -5.66 18.77
C GLU A 87 -7.60 -6.76 18.66
N GLY A 88 -7.20 -8.03 18.63
CA GLY A 88 -8.15 -9.12 18.36
C GLY A 88 -9.37 -9.10 19.30
N ALA A 89 -10.52 -9.53 18.79
CA ALA A 89 -11.76 -9.85 19.52
C ALA A 89 -12.69 -8.68 19.89
N GLY A 90 -13.49 -8.22 18.92
CA GLY A 90 -14.92 -8.00 19.22
C GLY A 90 -15.62 -9.35 19.45
N PRO A 91 -16.71 -9.44 20.24
CA PRO A 91 -17.37 -10.71 20.59
C PRO A 91 -18.00 -11.45 19.40
N TRP A 92 -17.86 -10.89 18.20
CA TRP A 92 -18.45 -11.39 16.96
C TRP A 92 -17.42 -12.05 16.03
N HIS A 93 -16.20 -12.39 16.49
CA HIS A 93 -15.30 -13.26 15.74
C HIS A 93 -15.84 -14.69 15.73
N THR A 94 -16.77 -14.94 14.81
CA THR A 94 -17.09 -16.27 14.34
C THR A 94 -16.31 -16.50 13.05
N HIS A 95 -15.85 -17.73 12.90
CA HIS A 95 -15.13 -18.29 11.76
C HIS A 95 -15.62 -17.76 10.40
N ASP A 96 -14.71 -17.78 9.42
CA ASP A 96 -14.96 -17.62 7.98
C ASP A 96 -14.80 -16.17 7.47
N ALA A 97 -13.58 -15.75 7.13
CA ALA A 97 -12.94 -16.03 5.84
C ALA A 97 -13.84 -15.62 4.66
N TYR A 98 -13.48 -14.49 4.07
CA TYR A 98 -13.88 -14.11 2.73
C TYR A 98 -13.37 -15.19 1.75
N GLY A 99 -14.19 -16.20 1.46
CA GLY A 99 -14.04 -17.01 0.25
C GLY A 99 -14.25 -18.52 0.35
N ASP A 100 -15.50 -18.96 0.39
CA ASP A 100 -16.05 -20.06 -0.40
C ASP A 100 -17.57 -19.86 -0.47
N GLY A 101 -18.17 -19.55 -1.62
CA GLY A 101 -18.31 -20.52 -2.71
C GLY A 101 -19.68 -21.19 -2.57
N PHE A 102 -20.69 -20.58 -3.20
CA PHE A 102 -22.02 -21.17 -3.46
C PHE A 102 -22.87 -21.48 -2.23
N ALA A 103 -23.87 -20.63 -2.03
CA ALA A 103 -25.11 -20.99 -1.35
C ALA A 103 -25.59 -22.38 -1.81
N SER A 104 -25.71 -23.33 -0.88
CA SER A 104 -26.61 -24.47 -1.03
C SER A 104 -26.92 -25.10 0.34
N THR A 105 -28.04 -24.64 0.89
CA THR A 105 -29.06 -25.35 1.70
C THR A 105 -28.64 -26.47 2.66
N VAL A 106 -28.99 -26.28 3.95
CA VAL A 106 -29.85 -27.23 4.68
C VAL A 106 -30.84 -26.43 5.56
N PRO A 107 -32.13 -26.79 5.64
CA PRO A 107 -33.12 -26.02 6.38
C PRO A 107 -32.96 -26.19 7.89
N VAL A 108 -33.26 -25.12 8.62
CA VAL A 108 -33.46 -25.14 10.07
C VAL A 108 -34.84 -25.68 10.38
N ASP A 109 -34.88 -26.72 11.21
CA ASP A 109 -35.99 -27.06 12.11
C ASP A 109 -35.39 -27.17 13.53
#